data_AF-A0A971PV97-F1
#
_entry.id   AF-A0A971PV97-F1
#
_cell.length_a   1.000
_cell.length_b   1.000
_cell.length_c   1.000
_cell.angle_alpha   90.00
_cell.angle_beta   90.00
_cell.angle_gamma   90.00
#
_symmetry.space_group_name_H-M   'P 1'
#
loop_
_entity.id
_entity.type
_entity.pdbx_description
1 polymer ?
#
loop_
_entity_poly.entity_id
_entity_poly.type
_entity_poly.pdbx_seq_one_letter_code
_entity_poly.pdbx_strand_id
1 'polypeptide(L)'
;AVWVLVGLALAVVGAKPSKRLIGWMGVVATFALTILGPLFNLDEWVLDISPLWHVPNVGATDPAWLGLVGLAVVAVFFTTVGFVGYRRRDIA
;
A
#
# COMPACT_ATOMS: atom_id res chain seq x y z
N ALA A 1 7.52 3.40 1.50
CA ALA A 1 6.36 2.51 1.26
C ALA A 1 5.53 2.80 0.01
N VAL A 2 5.82 3.84 -0.79
CA VAL A 2 5.03 4.20 -2.00
C VAL A 2 4.87 3.03 -3.01
N TRP A 3 5.89 2.20 -3.16
CA TRP A 3 5.86 0.93 -3.91
C TRP A 3 4.67 0.00 -3.58
N VAL A 4 4.15 0.00 -2.34
CA VAL A 4 2.93 -0.76 -2.00
C VAL A 4 1.68 -0.17 -2.66
N LEU A 5 1.56 1.16 -2.70
CA LEU A 5 0.46 1.84 -3.39
C LEU A 5 0.54 1.65 -4.91
N VAL A 6 1.76 1.67 -5.46
CA VAL A 6 2.00 1.33 -6.87
C VAL A 6 1.61 -0.13 -7.13
N GLY A 7 2.03 -1.05 -6.27
CA GLY A 7 1.64 -2.46 -6.32
C GLY A 7 0.12 -2.63 -6.30
N LEU A 8 -0.59 -1.95 -5.39
CA LEU A 8 -2.06 -1.96 -5.33
C LEU A 8 -2.68 -1.50 -6.67
N ALA A 9 -2.19 -0.39 -7.22
CA ALA A 9 -2.66 0.11 -8.51
C ALA A 9 -2.40 -0.90 -9.64
N LEU A 10 -1.21 -1.52 -9.67
CA LEU A 10 -0.85 -2.59 -10.62
C LEU A 10 -1.77 -3.82 -10.46
N ALA A 11 -2.02 -4.26 -9.22
CA ALA A 11 -2.92 -5.36 -8.91
C ALA A 11 -4.34 -5.11 -9.43
N VAL A 12 -4.87 -3.93 -9.12
CA VAL A 12 -6.22 -3.50 -9.53
C VAL A 12 -6.31 -3.39 -11.05
N VAL A 13 -5.37 -2.72 -11.70
CA VAL A 13 -5.42 -2.51 -13.15
C VAL A 13 -5.18 -3.82 -13.90
N GLY A 14 -4.23 -4.64 -13.47
CA GLY A 14 -4.00 -5.97 -14.03
C GLY A 14 -5.24 -6.86 -13.92
N ALA A 15 -5.88 -6.88 -12.74
CA ALA A 15 -7.06 -7.72 -12.49
C ALA A 15 -8.39 -7.13 -13.01
N LYS A 16 -8.57 -5.80 -13.08
CA LYS A 16 -9.73 -5.08 -13.65
C LYS A 16 -9.44 -3.58 -13.91
N PRO A 17 -9.01 -3.18 -15.13
CA PRO A 17 -8.72 -1.78 -15.46
C PRO A 17 -9.89 -0.83 -15.20
N SER A 18 -11.14 -1.30 -15.33
CA SER A 18 -12.33 -0.49 -15.05
C SER A 18 -12.43 -0.06 -13.57
N LYS A 19 -11.68 -0.69 -12.66
CA LYS A 19 -11.65 -0.38 -11.23
C LYS A 19 -10.44 0.46 -10.80
N ARG A 20 -9.74 1.11 -11.74
CA ARG A 20 -8.53 1.94 -11.47
C ARG A 20 -8.67 2.95 -10.32
N LEU A 21 -9.90 3.40 -10.03
CA LEU A 21 -10.19 4.31 -8.92
C LEU A 21 -9.75 3.75 -7.55
N ILE A 22 -9.69 2.42 -7.38
CA ILE A 22 -9.22 1.77 -6.14
C ILE A 22 -7.76 2.14 -5.83
N GLY A 23 -6.90 2.23 -6.84
CA GLY A 23 -5.51 2.66 -6.64
C GLY A 23 -5.45 4.09 -6.09
N TRP A 24 -6.28 4.99 -6.60
CA TRP A 24 -6.39 6.36 -6.12
C TRP A 24 -6.95 6.46 -4.70
N MET A 25 -7.94 5.62 -4.34
CA MET A 25 -8.44 5.55 -2.98
C MET A 25 -7.34 5.20 -1.98
N GLY A 26 -6.41 4.30 -2.33
CA GLY A 26 -5.26 3.98 -1.49
C GLY A 26 -4.35 5.19 -1.24
N VAL A 27 -4.12 6.01 -2.27
CA VAL A 27 -3.33 7.25 -2.15
C VAL A 27 -4.05 8.26 -1.25
N VAL A 28 -5.33 8.51 -1.48
CA VAL A 28 -6.13 9.47 -0.70
C VAL A 28 -6.24 9.02 0.76
N ALA A 29 -6.49 7.73 1.01
CA ALA A 29 -6.55 7.18 2.35
C ALA A 29 -5.21 7.33 3.08
N THR A 30 -4.09 6.99 2.43
CA THR A 30 -2.75 7.16 3.01
C THR A 30 -2.46 8.61 3.36
N PHE A 31 -2.80 9.53 2.45
CA PHE A 31 -2.65 10.98 2.68
C PHE A 31 -3.50 11.46 3.86
N ALA A 32 -4.77 11.07 3.88
CA ALA A 32 -5.69 11.41 4.96
C ALA A 32 -5.19 10.87 6.30
N LEU A 33 -4.78 9.61 6.40
CA LEU A 33 -4.27 9.02 7.63
C LEU A 33 -2.98 9.70 8.12
N THR A 34 -2.11 10.11 7.20
CA THR A 34 -0.84 10.77 7.55
C THR A 34 -1.07 12.15 8.18
N ILE A 35 -2.06 12.91 7.69
CA ILE A 35 -2.33 14.28 8.16
C ILE A 35 -3.38 14.28 9.27
N LEU A 36 -4.51 13.63 9.03
CA LEU A 36 -5.66 13.63 9.91
C LEU A 36 -5.49 12.68 11.10
N GLY A 37 -4.66 11.64 10.97
CA GLY A 37 -4.37 10.69 12.04
C GLY A 37 -3.88 11.37 13.32
N PRO A 38 -2.75 12.11 13.27
CA PRO A 38 -2.27 12.88 14.41
C PRO A 38 -3.23 14.02 14.81
N LEU A 39 -3.90 14.64 13.84
CA LEU A 39 -4.79 15.79 14.10
C LEU A 39 -6.02 15.39 14.92
N PHE A 40 -6.59 14.22 14.67
CA PHE A 40 -7.76 13.71 15.39
C PHE A 40 -7.40 12.68 16.46
N ASN A 41 -6.12 12.40 16.68
CA ASN A 41 -5.65 11.37 17.62
C ASN A 41 -6.32 10.01 17.35
N LEU A 42 -6.33 9.59 16.08
CA LEU A 42 -6.94 8.32 15.69
C LEU A 42 -6.23 7.14 16.35
N ASP A 43 -6.99 6.10 16.69
CA ASP A 43 -6.46 4.86 17.27
C ASP A 43 -5.39 4.21 16.37
N GLU A 44 -4.45 3.50 16.99
CA GLU A 44 -3.32 2.85 16.29
C GLU A 44 -3.78 1.90 15.16
N TRP A 45 -4.85 1.14 15.38
CA TRP A 45 -5.37 0.20 14.38
C TRP A 45 -5.82 0.90 13.08
N VAL A 46 -6.19 2.19 13.16
CA VAL A 46 -6.57 3.01 12.00
C VAL A 46 -5.33 3.47 11.24
N LEU A 47 -4.28 3.85 11.98
CA LEU A 47 -3.00 4.28 11.40
C LEU A 47 -2.25 3.13 10.73
N ASP A 48 -2.39 1.91 11.26
CA ASP A 48 -1.83 0.68 10.70
C ASP A 48 -2.32 0.37 9.27
N ILE A 49 -3.46 0.93 8.85
CA ILE A 49 -3.91 0.80 7.45
C ILE A 49 -2.93 1.50 6.49
N SER A 50 -2.23 2.53 6.95
CA SER A 50 -1.29 3.29 6.14
C SER A 50 0.03 2.53 5.95
N PRO A 51 0.45 2.28 4.70
CA PRO A 51 1.78 1.71 4.44
C PRO A 51 2.92 2.61 4.93
N LEU A 52 2.68 3.92 5.04
CA LEU A 52 3.69 4.87 5.50
C LEU A 52 3.94 4.78 7.01
N TRP A 53 2.95 4.30 7.78
CA TRP A 53 3.10 4.09 9.22
C TRP A 53 4.15 3.02 9.56
N HIS A 54 4.34 2.07 8.66
CA HIS A 54 5.26 0.95 8.79
C HIS A 54 6.70 1.25 8.35
N VAL A 55 7.01 2.51 7.95
CA VAL A 55 8.35 2.89 7.50
C VAL A 55 9.24 3.12 8.72
N PRO A 56 10.37 2.40 8.86
CA PRO A 56 11.22 2.54 10.02
C PRO A 56 11.89 3.93 10.06
N ASN A 57 11.93 4.52 11.25
CA ASN A 57 12.76 5.69 11.50
C ASN A 57 14.22 5.26 11.64
N VAL A 58 15.00 5.46 10.58
CA VAL A 58 16.42 5.07 10.52
C VAL A 58 17.32 5.85 11.50
N GLY A 59 16.83 6.96 12.05
CA GLY A 59 17.52 7.72 13.11
C GLY A 59 17.22 7.24 14.52
N ALA A 60 16.31 6.27 14.71
CA ALA A 60 16.01 5.70 16.02
C ALA A 60 17.13 4.74 16.49
N THR A 61 17.22 4.55 17.80
CA THR A 61 18.21 3.65 18.44
C THR A 61 18.03 2.19 18.03
N ASP A 62 16.80 1.76 17.78
CA ASP A 62 16.46 0.43 17.26
C ASP A 62 15.37 0.56 16.19
N PRO A 63 15.73 0.72 14.91
CA PRO A 63 14.76 0.88 13.84
C PRO A 63 13.94 -0.41 13.64
N ALA A 64 12.61 -0.28 13.56
CA ALA A 64 11.70 -1.40 13.38
C ALA A 64 11.72 -1.98 11.94
N TRP A 65 12.80 -2.68 11.57
CA TRP A 65 13.01 -3.24 10.23
C TRP A 65 11.93 -4.27 9.82
N LEU A 66 11.26 -4.90 10.79
CA LEU A 66 10.16 -5.83 10.53
C LEU A 66 9.02 -5.19 9.72
N GLY A 67 8.72 -3.91 9.96
CA GLY A 67 7.73 -3.16 9.18
C GLY A 67 8.12 -3.07 7.70
N LEU A 68 9.40 -2.87 7.41
CA LEU A 68 9.93 -2.82 6.04
C LEU A 68 9.82 -4.17 5.33
N VAL A 69 10.10 -5.27 6.04
CA VAL A 69 9.92 -6.63 5.51
C VAL A 69 8.45 -6.90 5.20
N GLY A 70 7.53 -6.52 6.10
CA GLY A 70 6.09 -6.63 5.86
C GLY A 70 5.65 -5.87 4.60
N LEU A 71 6.11 -4.62 4.44
CA LEU A 71 5.85 -3.82 3.24
C LEU A 71 6.39 -4.48 1.96
N ALA A 72 7.56 -5.11 2.03
CA ALA A 72 8.15 -5.83 0.90
C ALA A 72 7.29 -7.03 0.47
N VAL A 73 6.84 -7.83 1.43
CA VAL A 73 5.97 -8.98 1.17
C VAL A 73 4.66 -8.53 0.52
N VAL A 74 4.04 -7.46 1.04
CA VAL A 74 2.79 -6.91 0.48
C VAL A 74 3.02 -6.37 -0.95
N ALA A 75 4.14 -5.69 -1.20
CA ALA A 75 4.46 -5.19 -2.53
C ALA A 75 4.67 -6.33 -3.54
N VAL A 76 5.36 -7.40 -3.15
CA VAL A 76 5.55 -8.61 -3.99
C VAL A 76 4.21 -9.28 -4.26
N PHE A 77 3.36 -9.40 -3.24
CA PHE A 77 2.01 -9.96 -3.39
C PHE A 77 1.18 -9.19 -4.41
N PHE A 78 1.06 -7.87 -4.26
CA PHE A 78 0.27 -7.05 -5.19
C PHE A 78 0.83 -7.08 -6.62
N THR A 79 2.15 -6.99 -6.76
CA THR A 79 2.82 -7.13 -8.06
C THR A 79 2.47 -8.46 -8.72
N THR A 80 2.54 -9.57 -7.98
CA THR A 80 2.20 -10.91 -8.46
C THR A 80 0.74 -11.00 -8.88
N VAL A 81 -0.18 -10.45 -8.08
CA VAL A 81 -1.61 -10.37 -8.42
C VAL A 81 -1.83 -9.55 -9.69
N GLY A 82 -1.12 -8.44 -9.88
CA GLY A 82 -1.18 -7.62 -11.08
C GLY A 82 -0.80 -8.39 -12.34
N PHE A 83 0.35 -9.07 -12.31
CA PHE A 83 0.82 -9.87 -13.45
C PHE A 83 -0.08 -11.09 -13.74
N VAL A 84 -0.50 -11.82 -12.71
CA VAL A 84 -1.43 -12.96 -12.88
C VAL A 84 -2.78 -12.48 -13.39
N GLY A 85 -3.30 -11.38 -12.83
CA GLY A 85 -4.55 -10.76 -13.27
C GLY A 85 -4.48 -10.33 -14.72
N TYR A 86 -3.40 -9.66 -15.12
CA TYR A 86 -3.17 -9.23 -16.50
C TYR A 86 -3.12 -10.42 -17.46
N ARG A 87 -2.37 -11.48 -17.13
CA ARG A 87 -2.28 -12.71 -17.94
C ARG A 87 -3.60 -13.45 -18.09
N ARG A 88 -4.50 -13.35 -17.09
CA ARG A 88 -5.83 -13.98 -17.11
C ARG A 88 -6.87 -13.13 -17.84
N ARG A 89 -6.62 -11.84 -18.07
CA ARG A 89 -7.42 -11.10 -19.05
C ARG A 89 -6.97 -11.63 -20.40
N ASP A 90 -7.82 -12.40 -21.05
CA ASP A 90 -7.59 -12.76 -22.44
C ASP A 90 -7.59 -11.44 -23.24
N ILE A 91 -6.39 -10.96 -23.61
CA ILE A 91 -6.19 -9.84 -24.52
C ILE A 91 -5.97 -10.50 -25.88
N ALA A 92 -7.03 -11.10 -26.40
CA ALA A 92 -7.13 -11.67 -27.75
C ALA A 92 -8.37 -11.09 -28.43
#